data_AF-J0KAD2-F1
#
_entry.id   AF-J0KAD2-F1
#
_cell.length_a   1.000
_cell.length_b   1.000
_cell.length_c   1.000
_cell.angle_alpha   90.00
_cell.angle_beta   90.00
_cell.angle_gamma   90.00
#
_symmetry.space_group_name_H-M   'P 1'
#
loop_
_entity.id
_entity.type
_entity.pdbx_description
1 polymer ?
#
loop_
_entity_poly.entity_id
_entity_poly.type
_entity_poly.pdbx_seq_one_letter_code
_entity_poly.pdbx_strand_id
1 'polypeptide(L)'
;GSASHLAGELFNQRAGIDMVHVPYKGGAPALQDLLGERVASYFSAPPTAMPHVEAGRLVPLATTGLTRPAYLPGIPTVAESGFAGFEALNWYAFVAPGKTPAAILDRWNKEIVAVLGDPAVKEALDKHGLTPQPTTRAELTAFMRKESAQWAAIIKERKLTAE
;
A
#
# COMPACT_ATOMS: atom_id res chain seq x y z
N GLY A 1 -1.98 2.14 -13.17
CA GLY A 1 -2.93 1.56 -12.19
C GLY A 1 -2.30 0.79 -11.04
N SER A 2 -1.05 1.07 -10.66
CA SER A 2 -0.48 0.51 -9.42
C SER A 2 -1.12 1.15 -8.18
N ALA A 3 -0.93 0.56 -6.99
CA ALA A 3 -1.37 1.16 -5.74
C ALA A 3 -0.84 2.59 -5.56
N SER A 4 0.44 2.84 -5.88
CA SER A 4 1.05 4.19 -5.86
C SER A 4 0.35 5.18 -6.78
N HIS A 5 0.00 4.76 -8.00
CA HIS A 5 -0.75 5.61 -8.94
C HIS A 5 -2.12 5.96 -8.36
N LEU A 6 -2.87 4.97 -7.88
CA LEU A 6 -4.20 5.19 -7.33
C LEU A 6 -4.18 6.00 -6.02
N ALA A 7 -3.13 5.88 -5.21
CA ALA A 7 -2.92 6.73 -4.04
C ALA A 7 -2.74 8.20 -4.43
N GLY A 8 -1.97 8.48 -5.49
CA GLY A 8 -1.81 9.83 -6.03
C GLY A 8 -3.12 10.39 -6.58
N GLU A 9 -3.89 9.58 -7.32
CA GLU A 9 -5.20 9.99 -7.84
C GLU A 9 -6.23 10.25 -6.74
N LEU A 10 -6.27 9.40 -5.70
CA LEU A 10 -7.10 9.62 -4.52
C LEU A 10 -6.66 10.90 -3.79
N PHE A 11 -5.36 11.17 -3.69
CA PHE A 11 -4.85 12.38 -3.04
C PHE A 11 -5.21 13.63 -3.84
N ASN A 12 -5.01 13.63 -5.16
CA ASN A 12 -5.47 14.69 -6.06
C ASN A 12 -6.96 15.02 -5.83
N GLN A 13 -7.80 13.98 -5.79
CA GLN A 13 -9.22 14.15 -5.54
C GLN A 13 -9.51 14.75 -4.16
N ARG A 14 -8.92 14.19 -3.09
CA ARG A 14 -9.18 14.63 -1.70
C ARG A 14 -8.64 16.02 -1.40
N ALA A 15 -7.54 16.39 -2.03
CA ALA A 15 -6.90 17.69 -1.85
C ALA A 15 -7.39 18.76 -2.83
N GLY A 16 -8.16 18.39 -3.85
CA GLY A 16 -8.61 19.34 -4.88
C GLY A 16 -7.45 19.90 -5.70
N ILE A 17 -6.41 19.09 -5.91
CA ILE A 17 -5.22 19.44 -6.69
C ILE A 17 -5.09 18.53 -7.92
N ASP A 18 -4.18 18.89 -8.82
CA ASP A 18 -3.93 18.12 -10.03
C ASP A 18 -2.43 17.93 -10.25
N MET A 19 -1.86 16.93 -9.58
CA MET A 19 -0.49 16.50 -9.83
C MET A 19 -0.41 15.68 -11.12
N VAL A 20 0.60 15.97 -11.94
CA VAL A 20 0.88 15.22 -13.18
C VAL A 20 1.42 13.83 -12.85
N HIS A 21 0.71 12.79 -13.28
CA HIS A 21 1.20 11.42 -13.20
C HIS A 21 2.27 11.15 -14.26
N VAL A 22 3.47 10.75 -13.82
CA VAL A 22 4.56 10.27 -14.68
C VAL A 22 4.69 8.75 -14.50
N PRO A 23 4.30 7.93 -15.48
CA PRO A 23 4.30 6.48 -15.33
C PRO A 23 5.70 5.88 -15.47
N TYR A 24 6.02 4.91 -14.62
CA TYR A 24 7.25 4.12 -14.67
C TYR A 24 6.94 2.62 -14.71
N LYS A 25 7.88 1.82 -15.23
CA LYS A 25 7.80 0.34 -15.28
C LYS A 25 8.04 -0.35 -13.92
N GLY A 26 7.86 0.35 -12.81
CA GLY A 26 8.07 -0.15 -11.46
C GLY A 26 8.61 0.91 -10.49
N GLY A 27 8.69 0.58 -9.21
CA GLY A 27 9.12 1.52 -8.18
C GLY A 27 10.60 1.89 -8.23
N ALA A 28 11.48 0.98 -8.67
CA ALA A 28 12.92 1.23 -8.78
C ALA A 28 13.27 2.38 -9.75
N PRO A 29 12.82 2.38 -11.03
CA PRO A 29 13.09 3.51 -11.93
C PRO A 29 12.43 4.82 -11.47
N ALA A 30 11.22 4.77 -10.88
CA ALA A 30 10.58 5.96 -10.31
C ALA A 30 11.40 6.58 -9.18
N LEU A 31 11.97 5.74 -8.30
CA LEU A 31 12.82 6.17 -7.19
C LEU A 31 14.14 6.79 -7.67
N GLN A 32 14.75 6.23 -8.73
CA GLN A 32 15.96 6.81 -9.32
C GLN A 32 15.72 8.21 -9.86
N ASP A 33 14.60 8.43 -10.55
CA ASP A 33 14.26 9.74 -11.10
C ASP A 33 13.81 10.73 -10.03
N LEU A 34 13.24 10.27 -8.92
CA LEU A 34 13.03 11.11 -7.73
C LEU A 34 14.36 11.57 -7.12
N LEU A 35 15.31 10.65 -6.93
CA LEU A 35 16.64 10.96 -6.40
C LEU A 35 17.46 11.85 -7.35
N GLY A 36 17.21 11.73 -8.66
CA GLY A 36 17.78 12.60 -9.69
C GLY A 36 16.98 13.88 -9.94
N GLU A 37 16.00 14.19 -9.08
CA GLU A 37 15.18 15.42 -9.13
C GLU A 37 14.39 15.62 -10.45
N ARG A 38 14.14 14.54 -11.20
CA ARG A 38 13.32 14.58 -12.43
C ARG A 38 11.82 14.58 -12.12
N VAL A 39 11.43 14.03 -10.98
CA VAL A 39 10.06 14.13 -10.44
C VAL A 39 10.12 14.72 -9.04
N ALA A 40 9.12 15.52 -8.68
CA ALA A 40 9.12 16.25 -7.42
C ALA A 40 8.66 15.39 -6.22
N SER A 41 7.86 14.35 -6.46
CA SER A 41 7.28 13.52 -5.41
C SER A 41 6.95 12.12 -5.91
N TYR A 42 6.79 11.18 -4.98
CA TYR A 42 6.47 9.79 -5.29
C TYR A 42 5.77 9.11 -4.10
N PHE A 43 4.62 8.48 -4.37
CA PHE A 43 3.98 7.54 -3.44
C PHE A 43 4.73 6.21 -3.44
N SER A 44 5.74 6.10 -2.59
CA SER A 44 6.65 4.95 -2.54
C SER A 44 6.19 3.84 -1.59
N ALA A 45 6.70 2.63 -1.80
CA ALA A 45 6.60 1.55 -0.83
C ALA A 45 7.76 1.63 0.18
N PRO A 46 7.52 1.44 1.49
CA PRO A 46 8.55 1.56 2.52
C PRO A 46 9.84 0.77 2.26
N PRO A 47 9.81 -0.51 1.82
CA PRO A 47 11.04 -1.26 1.52
C PRO A 47 11.99 -0.56 0.55
N THR A 48 11.43 0.21 -0.40
CA THR A 48 12.21 0.88 -1.44
C THR A 48 12.70 2.26 -0.99
N ALA A 49 11.93 2.98 -0.17
CA ALA A 49 12.24 4.35 0.21
C ALA A 49 13.01 4.48 1.52
N MET A 50 12.78 3.59 2.49
CA MET A 50 13.36 3.70 3.84
C MET A 50 14.90 3.81 3.83
N PRO A 51 15.66 3.01 3.05
CA PRO A 51 17.11 3.18 3.00
C PRO A 51 17.59 4.56 2.52
N HIS A 52 16.76 5.27 1.73
CA HIS A 52 17.06 6.62 1.25
C HIS A 52 16.58 7.70 2.20
N VAL A 53 15.48 7.48 2.92
CA VAL A 53 15.00 8.33 4.02
C VAL A 53 16.01 8.34 5.17
N GLU A 54 16.46 7.16 5.60
CA GLU A 54 17.46 7.00 6.68
C GLU A 54 18.81 7.64 6.30
N ALA A 55 19.19 7.56 5.03
CA ALA A 55 20.38 8.22 4.50
C ALA A 55 20.22 9.74 4.27
N GLY A 56 19.06 10.32 4.58
CA GLY A 56 18.78 11.75 4.40
C GLY A 56 18.68 12.20 2.93
N ARG A 57 18.56 11.25 1.98
CA ARG A 57 18.44 11.53 0.54
C ARG A 57 17.00 11.79 0.10
N LEU A 58 16.02 11.33 0.89
CA LEU A 58 14.60 11.58 0.67
C LEU A 58 13.97 12.15 1.92
N VAL A 59 13.00 13.03 1.73
CA VAL A 59 12.20 13.60 2.82
C VAL A 59 10.84 12.91 2.82
N PRO A 60 10.51 12.12 3.87
CA PRO A 60 9.17 11.55 4.00
C PRO A 60 8.18 12.65 4.42
N LEU A 61 7.13 12.86 3.64
CA LEU A 61 6.13 13.90 3.90
C LEU A 61 4.97 13.40 4.76
N ALA A 62 4.38 12.27 4.36
CA ALA A 62 3.26 11.65 5.06
C ALA A 62 3.18 10.15 4.74
N THR A 63 2.54 9.39 5.63
CA THR A 63 2.16 7.99 5.39
C THR A 63 0.70 7.90 4.99
N THR A 64 0.33 6.87 4.22
CA THR A 64 -1.01 6.75 3.61
C THR A 64 -1.98 5.85 4.38
N GLY A 65 -1.59 5.37 5.57
CA GLY A 65 -2.48 4.63 6.48
C GLY A 65 -3.26 5.56 7.41
N LEU A 66 -4.25 5.01 8.11
CA LEU A 66 -5.03 5.77 9.10
C LEU A 66 -4.23 6.09 10.36
N THR A 67 -3.23 5.27 10.70
CA THR A 67 -2.36 5.44 11.86
C THR A 67 -0.89 5.45 11.45
N ARG A 68 -0.07 6.13 12.25
CA ARG A 68 1.38 6.17 12.01
C ARG A 68 1.98 4.78 12.17
N PRO A 69 2.83 4.32 11.23
CA PRO A 69 3.51 3.06 11.38
C PRO A 69 4.65 3.17 12.42
N ALA A 70 4.92 2.06 13.11
CA ALA A 70 5.99 2.00 14.12
C ALA A 70 7.39 2.30 13.54
N TYR A 71 7.61 2.06 12.25
CA TYR A 71 8.88 2.35 11.57
C TYR A 71 9.05 3.82 11.13
N LEU A 72 8.00 4.65 11.20
CA LEU A 72 8.06 6.11 10.95
C LEU A 72 7.15 6.88 11.94
N PRO A 73 7.37 6.79 13.26
CA PRO A 73 6.47 7.36 14.26
C PRO A 73 6.43 8.91 14.25
N GLY A 74 7.51 9.54 13.77
CA GLY A 74 7.61 10.99 13.66
C GLY A 74 6.90 11.59 12.44
N ILE A 75 6.53 10.77 11.45
CA ILE A 75 5.92 11.24 10.20
C ILE A 75 4.40 11.15 10.31
N PRO A 76 3.65 12.23 10.02
CA PRO A 76 2.20 12.21 10.10
C PRO A 76 1.58 11.29 9.04
N THR A 77 0.33 10.92 9.24
CA THR A 77 -0.48 10.36 8.16
C THR A 77 -1.09 11.46 7.30
N VAL A 78 -1.49 11.15 6.07
CA VAL A 78 -2.28 12.07 5.25
C VAL A 78 -3.60 12.42 5.96
N ALA A 79 -4.20 11.46 6.67
CA ALA A 79 -5.42 11.68 7.45
C ALA A 79 -5.23 12.69 8.60
N GLU A 80 -4.11 12.62 9.31
CA GLU A 80 -3.71 13.59 10.33
C GLU A 80 -3.37 14.97 9.74
N SER A 81 -3.02 15.03 8.45
CA SER A 81 -2.59 16.24 7.76
C SER A 81 -3.75 17.06 7.16
N GLY A 82 -4.98 16.82 7.61
CA GLY A 82 -6.17 17.57 7.17
C GLY A 82 -7.09 16.82 6.21
N PHE A 83 -6.77 15.57 5.84
CA PHE A 83 -7.58 14.76 4.92
C PHE A 83 -8.22 13.57 5.64
N ALA A 84 -9.10 13.84 6.60
CA ALA A 84 -9.70 12.81 7.45
C ALA A 84 -10.26 11.60 6.66
N GLY A 85 -9.91 10.40 7.11
CA GLY A 85 -10.30 9.15 6.46
C GLY A 85 -9.56 8.84 5.15
N PHE A 86 -8.51 9.60 4.79
CA PHE A 86 -7.61 9.20 3.71
C PHE A 86 -6.90 7.90 4.08
N GLU A 87 -7.10 6.87 3.27
CA GLU A 87 -6.40 5.60 3.39
C GLU A 87 -6.11 5.03 2.01
N ALA A 88 -4.83 4.79 1.73
CA ALA A 88 -4.35 4.16 0.50
C ALA A 88 -3.18 3.23 0.84
N LEU A 89 -3.52 2.06 1.36
CA LEU A 89 -2.54 1.05 1.76
C LEU A 89 -2.26 0.08 0.60
N ASN A 90 -1.00 -0.29 0.46
CA ASN A 90 -0.63 -1.44 -0.37
C ASN A 90 -0.67 -2.70 0.49
N TRP A 91 -1.38 -3.72 0.02
CA TRP A 91 -1.58 -4.98 0.75
C TRP A 91 -1.25 -6.19 -0.12
N TYR A 92 -0.99 -7.31 0.54
CA TYR A 92 -0.68 -8.59 -0.08
C TYR A 92 -1.58 -9.66 0.53
N ALA A 93 -1.96 -10.65 -0.29
CA ALA A 93 -2.76 -11.77 0.17
C ALA A 93 -2.34 -13.06 -0.53
N PHE A 94 -2.51 -14.17 0.18
CA PHE A 94 -2.42 -15.49 -0.41
C PHE A 94 -3.76 -15.85 -1.05
N VAL A 95 -3.73 -16.16 -2.34
CA VAL A 95 -4.91 -16.56 -3.11
C VAL A 95 -4.65 -17.90 -3.79
N ALA A 96 -5.72 -18.64 -4.05
CA ALA A 96 -5.68 -19.95 -4.69
C ALA A 96 -6.70 -20.02 -5.84
N PRO A 97 -6.51 -20.93 -6.82
CA PRO A 97 -7.49 -21.13 -7.88
C PRO A 97 -8.89 -21.43 -7.32
N GLY A 98 -9.93 -20.88 -7.95
CA GLY A 98 -11.31 -20.98 -7.45
C GLY A 98 -11.87 -22.40 -7.35
N LYS A 99 -11.24 -23.39 -7.99
CA LYS A 99 -11.61 -24.82 -7.93
C LYS A 99 -10.84 -25.61 -6.85
N THR A 100 -10.02 -24.94 -6.02
CA THR A 100 -9.27 -25.61 -4.95
C THR A 100 -10.25 -26.18 -3.91
N PRO A 101 -10.13 -27.48 -3.52
CA PRO A 101 -11.00 -28.08 -2.51
C PRO A 101 -11.03 -27.32 -1.18
N ALA A 102 -12.21 -27.20 -0.57
CA ALA A 102 -12.40 -26.44 0.67
C ALA A 102 -11.49 -26.93 1.81
N ALA A 103 -11.34 -28.23 1.98
CA ALA A 103 -10.48 -28.82 3.02
C ALA A 103 -9.00 -28.39 2.87
N ILE A 104 -8.51 -28.20 1.64
CA ILE A 104 -7.15 -27.70 1.40
C ILE A 104 -7.05 -26.23 1.76
N LEU A 105 -8.04 -25.42 1.36
CA LEU A 105 -8.10 -24.00 1.69
C LEU A 105 -8.17 -23.76 3.20
N ASP A 106 -8.94 -24.59 3.93
CA ASP A 106 -9.04 -24.53 5.38
C ASP A 106 -7.72 -24.88 6.05
N ARG A 107 -7.04 -25.93 5.57
CA ARG A 107 -5.71 -26.28 6.08
C ARG A 107 -4.71 -25.15 5.82
N TRP A 108 -4.64 -24.62 4.61
CA TRP A 108 -3.70 -23.54 4.29
C TRP A 108 -3.98 -22.27 5.08
N ASN A 109 -5.24 -21.85 5.22
CA ASN A 109 -5.57 -20.68 6.04
C ASN A 109 -5.12 -20.88 7.50
N LYS A 110 -5.38 -22.06 8.08
CA LYS A 110 -4.92 -22.38 9.44
C LYS A 110 -3.40 -22.24 9.59
N GLU A 111 -2.62 -22.84 8.69
CA GLU A 111 -1.16 -22.79 8.78
C GLU A 111 -0.61 -21.38 8.51
N ILE A 112 -1.15 -20.66 7.53
CA ILE A 112 -0.74 -19.29 7.21
C ILE A 112 -1.02 -18.36 8.41
N VAL A 113 -2.20 -18.47 9.03
CA VAL A 113 -2.53 -17.70 10.23
C VAL A 113 -1.58 -18.01 11.38
N ALA A 114 -1.22 -19.28 11.59
CA ALA A 114 -0.24 -19.67 12.60
C ALA A 114 1.13 -19.04 12.33
N VAL A 115 1.62 -19.10 11.08
CA VAL A 115 2.91 -18.51 10.67
C VAL A 115 2.90 -16.98 10.81
N LEU A 116 1.83 -16.31 10.42
CA LEU A 116 1.71 -14.84 10.57
C LEU A 116 1.58 -14.41 12.04
N GLY A 117 1.19 -15.33 12.93
CA GLY A 117 1.18 -15.11 14.38
C GLY A 117 2.52 -15.40 15.07
N ASP A 118 3.49 -16.00 14.37
CA ASP A 118 4.81 -16.28 14.93
C ASP A 118 5.60 -14.97 15.16
N PRO A 119 6.19 -14.76 16.35
CA PRO A 119 6.91 -13.52 16.66
C PRO A 119 8.09 -13.23 15.73
N ALA A 120 8.86 -14.25 15.32
CA ALA A 120 10.02 -14.06 14.46
C ALA A 120 9.61 -13.69 13.04
N VAL A 121 8.52 -14.28 12.54
CA VAL A 121 7.93 -13.90 11.24
C VAL A 121 7.39 -12.48 11.29
N LYS A 122 6.67 -12.12 12.36
CA LYS A 122 6.17 -10.77 12.55
C LYS A 122 7.29 -9.73 12.57
N GLU A 123 8.35 -9.97 13.35
CA GLU A 123 9.50 -9.08 13.42
C GLU A 123 10.19 -8.92 12.05
N ALA A 124 10.37 -10.02 11.31
CA ALA A 124 10.97 -9.97 9.98
C ALA A 124 10.12 -9.17 8.98
N LEU A 125 8.79 -9.34 9.00
CA LEU A 125 7.89 -8.60 8.14
C LEU A 125 7.80 -7.11 8.53
N ASP A 126 7.75 -6.80 9.82
CA ASP A 126 7.73 -5.41 10.31
C ASP A 126 9.02 -4.66 9.94
N LYS A 127 10.20 -5.33 9.92
CA LYS A 127 11.46 -4.75 9.39
C LYS A 127 11.39 -4.35 7.93
N HIS A 128 10.49 -4.96 7.15
CA HIS A 128 10.21 -4.60 5.77
C HIS A 128 8.97 -3.69 5.65
N GLY A 129 8.43 -3.18 6.76
CA GLY A 129 7.22 -2.35 6.75
C GLY A 129 5.97 -3.10 6.32
N LEU A 130 5.96 -4.43 6.48
CA LEU A 130 4.82 -5.30 6.20
C LEU A 130 4.21 -5.76 7.52
N THR A 131 3.15 -5.10 7.98
CA THR A 131 2.49 -5.54 9.21
C THR A 131 1.59 -6.76 8.93
N PRO A 132 1.80 -7.91 9.60
CA PRO A 132 0.97 -9.09 9.39
C PRO A 132 -0.50 -8.84 9.77
N GLN A 133 -1.41 -9.37 8.96
CA GLN A 133 -2.86 -9.29 9.18
C GLN A 133 -3.48 -10.70 9.09
N PRO A 134 -3.28 -11.57 10.09
CA PRO A 134 -3.89 -12.89 10.11
C PRO A 134 -5.42 -12.76 10.14
N THR A 135 -6.09 -13.45 9.22
CA THR A 135 -7.54 -13.29 9.02
C THR A 135 -8.16 -14.57 8.46
N THR A 136 -9.49 -14.67 8.52
CA THR A 136 -10.25 -15.76 7.90
C THR A 136 -10.40 -15.57 6.39
N ARG A 137 -10.73 -16.66 5.68
CA ARG A 137 -11.02 -16.60 4.23
C ARG A 137 -12.19 -15.67 3.90
N ALA A 138 -13.21 -15.64 4.76
CA ALA A 138 -14.41 -14.82 4.58
C ALA A 138 -14.11 -13.32 4.75
N GLU A 139 -13.35 -12.96 5.78
CA GLU A 139 -12.91 -11.59 6.03
C GLU A 139 -12.01 -11.07 4.91
N LEU A 140 -11.03 -11.86 4.44
CA LEU A 140 -10.21 -11.48 3.29
C LEU A 140 -11.07 -11.24 2.05
N THR A 141 -12.08 -12.10 1.81
CA THR A 141 -13.00 -11.91 0.66
C THR A 141 -13.81 -10.62 0.80
N ALA A 142 -14.29 -10.30 2.00
CA ALA A 142 -15.01 -9.05 2.27
C ALA A 142 -14.10 -7.83 2.08
N PHE A 143 -12.86 -7.91 2.56
CA PHE A 143 -11.85 -6.89 2.38
C PHE A 143 -11.54 -6.64 0.89
N MET A 144 -11.28 -7.70 0.11
CA MET A 144 -11.04 -7.58 -1.34
C MET A 144 -12.21 -6.93 -2.08
N ARG A 145 -13.47 -7.20 -1.66
CA ARG A 145 -14.66 -6.56 -2.21
C ARG A 145 -14.71 -5.07 -1.87
N LYS A 146 -14.42 -4.69 -0.62
CA LYS A 146 -14.34 -3.29 -0.18
C LYS A 146 -13.29 -2.52 -0.99
N GLU A 147 -12.08 -3.08 -1.09
CA GLU A 147 -10.98 -2.50 -1.86
C GLU A 147 -11.35 -2.32 -3.33
N SER A 148 -11.91 -3.36 -3.95
CA SER A 148 -12.34 -3.29 -5.36
C SER A 148 -13.36 -2.18 -5.60
N ALA A 149 -14.33 -2.01 -4.69
CA ALA A 149 -15.34 -0.96 -4.79
C ALA A 149 -14.74 0.44 -4.66
N GLN A 150 -13.84 0.65 -3.69
CA GLN A 150 -13.13 1.92 -3.50
C GLN A 150 -12.34 2.30 -4.75
N TRP A 151 -11.51 1.40 -5.26
CA TRP A 151 -10.64 1.71 -6.40
C TRP A 151 -11.41 1.84 -7.72
N ALA A 152 -12.50 1.08 -7.90
CA ALA A 152 -13.37 1.24 -9.07
C ALA A 152 -14.04 2.63 -9.12
N ALA A 153 -14.44 3.19 -7.98
CA ALA A 153 -14.98 4.55 -7.92
C ALA A 153 -13.94 5.58 -8.39
N ILE A 154 -12.71 5.50 -7.89
CA ILE A 154 -11.60 6.38 -8.28
C ILE A 154 -11.30 6.27 -9.78
N ILE A 155 -11.18 5.05 -10.30
CA ILE A 155 -10.91 4.80 -11.72
C ILE A 155 -11.98 5.44 -12.59
N LYS A 156 -13.26 5.27 -12.23
CA LYS A 156 -14.40 5.82 -12.98
C LYS A 156 -14.42 7.35 -12.94
N GLU A 157 -14.27 7.94 -11.76
CA GLU A 157 -14.35 9.39 -11.55
C GLU A 157 -13.19 10.13 -12.23
N ARG A 158 -11.98 9.56 -12.15
CA ARG A 158 -10.77 10.12 -12.76
C ARG A 158 -10.57 9.68 -14.21
N LYS A 159 -11.51 8.89 -14.77
CA LYS A 159 -11.50 8.39 -16.16
C LYS A 159 -10.19 7.67 -16.53
N LEU A 160 -9.65 6.90 -15.59
CA LEU A 160 -8.38 6.20 -15.78
C LEU A 160 -8.58 5.02 -16.73
N THR A 161 -7.77 4.94 -17.78
CA THR A 161 -7.74 3.82 -18.72
C THR A 161 -6.44 3.03 -18.55
N ALA A 162 -6.42 1.79 -19.03
CA ALA A 162 -5.24 0.92 -18.96
C ALA A 162 -4.22 1.19 -20.09
N GLU A 163 -4.47 2.21 -20.91
CA GLU A 163 -3.72 2.57 -22.11
C GLU A 163 -2.82 3.78 -21.87
#